data_AF-A0A952MAG5-F1
#
_entry.id   AF-A0A952MAG5-F1
#
_cell.length_a   1.000
_cell.length_b   1.000
_cell.length_c   1.000
_cell.angle_alpha   90.00
_cell.angle_beta   90.00
_cell.angle_gamma   90.00
#
_symmetry.space_group_name_H-M   'P 1'
#
loop_
_entity.id
_entity.type
_entity.pdbx_description
1 polymer ?
#
loop_
_entity_poly.entity_id
_entity_poly.type
_entity_poly.pdbx_seq_one_letter_code
_entity_poly.pdbx_strand_id
1 'polypeptide(L)'
;MIKAIAQIIICAIAFYQQAIAQIIVANKEMEGTPCAAFVVGSIDTFIYLDICSLPGFFQCDSFIAIIDPFIYNPPSFYPAFPHSGQTCLIIGDVSNNLKGTVTTVLSCSLKKNKKYLLEYWAANLFNLEAVPKHQTLSIWGYADTCVKVEQIWESEHIDTGWHKYTAILTPQHQDYEFIHFRIGVRDSVSRYLLLDSLSDIYPFNANDVTATIQDTAFAKANSTCIELSATANITTYDTVYWQDAAGNKIADGFNGGTVCPDSSTYYVIAMRDSVQDCAGIWWSYDTVKVAVNTGTAVATPAGSEAYGVNIFPNPATNSITIQSAANPMQQISICDINGKVLFMQSTSQKTQTQIILEGIVQTQGVYIAEVTFANGLKQRTKFLKQ
;
A
#
# COMPACT_ATOMS: atom_id res chain seq x y z
N MET A 1 -2.61 22.85 4.87
CA MET A 1 -2.89 21.42 4.62
C MET A 1 -1.68 20.63 4.13
N ILE A 2 -0.66 21.25 3.49
CA ILE A 2 0.57 20.57 3.04
C ILE A 2 1.61 20.36 4.17
N LYS A 3 1.60 21.18 5.23
CA LYS A 3 2.56 21.07 6.35
C LYS A 3 2.37 19.83 7.24
N ALA A 4 1.15 19.29 7.36
CA ALA A 4 0.88 18.13 8.21
C ALA A 4 1.41 16.83 7.59
N ILE A 5 1.41 16.70 6.26
CA ILE A 5 1.94 15.53 5.55
C ILE A 5 3.48 15.52 5.58
N ALA A 6 4.12 16.70 5.50
CA ALA A 6 5.57 16.82 5.59
C ALA A 6 6.12 16.51 6.99
N GLN A 7 5.34 16.73 8.05
CA GLN A 7 5.76 16.49 9.44
C GLN A 7 5.62 15.02 9.87
N ILE A 8 4.66 14.28 9.27
CA ILE A 8 4.49 12.82 9.44
C ILE A 8 5.75 12.06 9.01
N ILE A 9 6.47 12.58 8.00
CA ILE A 9 7.70 11.97 7.51
C ILE A 9 8.86 12.26 8.47
N ILE A 10 8.96 13.45 9.07
CA ILE A 10 10.15 13.86 9.84
C ILE A 10 10.21 13.24 11.26
N CYS A 11 9.07 13.06 11.94
CA CYS A 11 9.07 12.45 13.29
C CYS A 11 9.21 10.92 13.26
N ALA A 12 8.75 10.25 12.19
CA ALA A 12 9.08 8.84 11.94
C ALA A 12 10.56 8.67 11.55
N ILE A 13 11.15 9.64 10.83
CA ILE A 13 12.57 9.63 10.43
C ILE A 13 13.53 9.79 11.62
N ALA A 14 13.19 10.56 12.65
CA ALA A 14 14.10 10.81 13.78
C ALA A 14 14.36 9.57 14.66
N PHE A 15 13.43 8.59 14.71
CA PHE A 15 13.65 7.27 15.32
C PHE A 15 14.19 6.22 14.33
N TYR A 16 14.11 6.50 13.03
CA TYR A 16 14.58 5.66 11.93
C TYR A 16 16.10 5.49 11.89
N GLN A 17 16.87 6.30 12.62
CA GLN A 17 18.34 6.22 12.64
C GLN A 17 18.92 5.33 13.75
N GLN A 18 18.10 4.77 14.65
CA GLN A 18 18.56 3.80 15.64
C GLN A 18 18.22 2.37 15.17
N ALA A 19 19.10 1.83 14.33
CA ALA A 19 19.10 0.45 13.81
C ALA A 19 17.78 0.01 13.17
N ILE A 20 17.56 0.41 11.91
CA ILE A 20 16.54 -0.24 11.10
C ILE A 20 16.92 -1.71 11.01
N ALA A 21 16.01 -2.54 11.51
CA ALA A 21 16.03 -3.96 11.37
C ALA A 21 16.11 -4.30 9.86
N GLN A 22 17.22 -4.86 9.40
CA GLN A 22 17.43 -5.15 7.98
C GLN A 22 18.18 -6.45 7.76
N ILE A 23 17.77 -7.19 6.73
CA ILE A 23 18.47 -8.33 6.18
C ILE A 23 19.16 -7.84 4.91
N ILE A 24 20.48 -7.92 4.91
CA ILE A 24 21.28 -7.45 3.78
C ILE A 24 21.10 -8.44 2.64
N VAL A 25 20.64 -7.90 1.50
CA VAL A 25 20.74 -8.57 0.22
C VAL A 25 22.12 -8.22 -0.31
N ALA A 26 22.99 -9.21 -0.50
CA ALA A 26 24.33 -8.97 -0.99
C ALA A 26 24.28 -8.48 -2.45
N ASN A 27 24.09 -7.17 -2.64
CA ASN A 27 23.96 -6.52 -3.94
C ASN A 27 25.32 -6.30 -4.65
N LYS A 28 26.39 -6.88 -4.11
CA LYS A 28 27.77 -6.77 -4.63
C LYS A 28 27.94 -7.38 -6.03
N GLU A 29 26.91 -8.07 -6.50
CA GLU A 29 26.82 -8.75 -7.78
C GLU A 29 25.94 -8.00 -8.80
N MET A 30 25.30 -6.88 -8.45
CA MET A 30 24.59 -6.03 -9.43
C MET A 30 25.35 -4.74 -9.75
N GLU A 31 26.27 -4.34 -8.86
CA GLU A 31 27.30 -3.33 -9.11
C GLU A 31 28.68 -4.01 -9.17
N GLY A 32 29.28 -4.09 -10.36
CA GLY A 32 30.53 -4.83 -10.51
C GLY A 32 31.18 -4.73 -11.88
N THR A 33 32.21 -5.55 -12.11
CA THR A 33 32.80 -5.67 -13.44
C THR A 33 31.79 -6.36 -14.37
N PRO A 34 31.49 -5.78 -15.54
CA PRO A 34 30.57 -6.38 -16.50
C PRO A 34 30.94 -7.83 -16.80
N CYS A 35 29.96 -8.71 -16.70
CA CYS A 35 30.19 -10.15 -16.77
C CYS A 35 28.92 -10.88 -17.22
N ALA A 36 29.06 -11.95 -18.00
CA ALA A 36 27.94 -12.78 -18.39
C ALA A 36 28.25 -14.25 -18.12
N ALA A 37 27.31 -14.93 -17.49
CA ALA A 37 27.33 -16.37 -17.25
C ALA A 37 26.01 -16.96 -17.75
N PHE A 38 26.10 -17.89 -18.68
CA PHE A 38 24.91 -18.59 -19.15
C PHE A 38 25.13 -20.09 -19.17
N VAL A 39 24.09 -20.77 -18.71
CA VAL A 39 23.97 -22.21 -18.82
C VAL A 39 23.36 -22.54 -20.17
N VAL A 40 24.04 -23.37 -20.94
CA VAL A 40 23.47 -24.06 -22.10
C VAL A 40 23.47 -25.56 -21.85
N GLY A 41 22.36 -26.23 -22.16
CA GLY A 41 22.21 -27.68 -21.98
C GLY A 41 20.89 -28.08 -21.31
N SER A 42 20.82 -29.32 -20.85
CA SER A 42 19.73 -29.85 -20.02
C SER A 42 20.09 -29.76 -18.53
N ILE A 43 19.13 -29.98 -17.62
CA ILE A 43 19.37 -30.15 -16.17
C ILE A 43 20.48 -31.18 -15.89
N ASP A 44 20.73 -32.12 -16.80
CA ASP A 44 21.73 -33.18 -16.63
C ASP A 44 23.05 -32.91 -17.39
N THR A 45 23.11 -31.87 -18.23
CA THR A 45 24.27 -31.57 -19.11
C THR A 45 24.59 -30.08 -19.13
N PHE A 46 24.87 -29.51 -17.96
CA PHE A 46 25.29 -28.12 -17.82
C PHE A 46 26.62 -27.88 -18.57
N ILE A 47 26.60 -27.04 -19.61
CA ILE A 47 27.81 -26.46 -20.18
C ILE A 47 27.89 -25.01 -19.69
N TYR A 48 28.87 -24.75 -18.83
CA TYR A 48 29.25 -23.41 -18.41
C TYR A 48 30.02 -22.73 -19.55
N LEU A 49 29.47 -21.64 -20.07
CA LEU A 49 30.21 -20.72 -20.93
C LEU A 49 30.35 -19.40 -20.17
N ASP A 50 31.37 -19.33 -19.33
CA ASP A 50 31.70 -18.12 -18.59
C ASP A 50 32.52 -17.18 -19.46
N ILE A 51 32.09 -15.92 -19.55
CA ILE A 51 32.99 -14.84 -19.99
C ILE A 51 33.85 -14.38 -18.79
N CYS A 52 33.38 -14.60 -17.55
CA CYS A 52 34.10 -14.40 -16.29
C CYS A 52 33.37 -15.07 -15.10
N SER A 53 34.09 -15.31 -13.99
CA SER A 53 33.51 -15.85 -12.75
C SER A 53 32.68 -14.78 -12.03
N LEU A 54 31.43 -15.10 -11.72
CA LEU A 54 30.55 -14.30 -10.85
C LEU A 54 30.62 -14.86 -9.42
N PRO A 55 31.30 -14.20 -8.47
CA PRO A 55 31.35 -14.67 -7.08
C PRO A 55 29.93 -14.70 -6.51
N GLY A 56 29.49 -15.82 -5.94
CA GLY A 56 28.14 -15.97 -5.38
C GLY A 56 27.13 -16.67 -6.29
N PHE A 57 27.48 -16.96 -7.54
CA PHE A 57 26.65 -17.76 -8.43
C PHE A 57 26.69 -19.25 -8.10
N PHE A 58 25.51 -19.87 -8.04
CA PHE A 58 25.39 -21.30 -7.79
C PHE A 58 25.06 -22.08 -9.07
N GLN A 59 25.35 -23.38 -9.04
CA GLN A 59 25.26 -24.27 -10.20
C GLN A 59 23.86 -24.37 -10.82
N CYS A 60 22.84 -24.08 -10.04
CA CYS A 60 21.43 -24.14 -10.40
C CYS A 60 20.88 -22.85 -10.99
N ASP A 61 21.66 -21.77 -10.98
CA ASP A 61 21.22 -20.53 -11.61
C ASP A 61 21.29 -20.64 -13.14
N SER A 62 20.23 -20.22 -13.80
CA SER A 62 20.13 -20.22 -15.25
C SER A 62 20.21 -18.80 -15.79
N PHE A 63 21.05 -18.59 -16.82
CA PHE A 63 21.30 -17.36 -17.58
C PHE A 63 21.17 -16.04 -16.82
N ILE A 64 22.32 -15.42 -16.59
CA ILE A 64 22.40 -14.10 -15.98
C ILE A 64 23.55 -13.30 -16.60
N ALA A 65 23.32 -12.01 -16.79
CA ALA A 65 24.39 -11.11 -17.15
C ALA A 65 24.37 -9.87 -16.25
N ILE A 66 25.54 -9.52 -15.71
CA ILE A 66 25.85 -8.18 -15.22
C ILE A 66 26.32 -7.38 -16.43
N ILE A 67 25.49 -6.46 -16.91
CA ILE A 67 25.80 -5.71 -18.12
C ILE A 67 26.06 -4.25 -17.84
N ASP A 68 26.98 -3.69 -18.63
CA ASP A 68 27.24 -2.26 -18.77
C ASP A 68 26.93 -1.88 -20.23
N PRO A 69 26.31 -0.71 -20.49
CA PRO A 69 26.11 -0.17 -21.82
C PRO A 69 27.37 -0.12 -22.71
N PHE A 70 28.59 -0.18 -22.16
CA PHE A 70 29.82 -0.20 -22.95
C PHE A 70 30.12 -1.53 -23.64
N ILE A 71 29.61 -2.67 -23.15
CA ILE A 71 29.88 -4.01 -23.74
C ILE A 71 28.76 -4.44 -24.69
N TYR A 72 27.51 -4.11 -24.36
CA TYR A 72 26.33 -4.40 -25.16
C TYR A 72 25.56 -3.11 -25.38
N ASN A 73 25.93 -2.36 -26.44
CA ASN A 73 25.11 -1.24 -26.91
C ASN A 73 24.43 -1.56 -28.25
N PRO A 74 23.48 -2.52 -28.33
CA PRO A 74 22.66 -2.59 -29.53
C PRO A 74 21.66 -1.43 -29.44
N PRO A 75 21.66 -0.48 -30.40
CA PRO A 75 20.77 0.70 -30.40
C PRO A 75 19.28 0.36 -30.49
N SER A 76 18.94 -0.93 -30.49
CA SER A 76 17.62 -1.49 -30.67
C SER A 76 16.98 -1.99 -29.37
N PHE A 77 17.53 -1.75 -28.18
CA PHE A 77 16.91 -2.21 -26.92
C PHE A 77 16.43 -1.05 -26.03
N TYR A 78 15.35 -1.30 -25.28
CA TYR A 78 14.80 -0.37 -24.29
C TYR A 78 14.39 -1.12 -23.00
N PRO A 79 14.61 -0.52 -21.81
CA PRO A 79 15.30 0.76 -21.60
C PRO A 79 16.80 0.64 -21.88
N ALA A 80 17.50 1.78 -22.02
CA ALA A 80 18.96 1.75 -22.01
C ALA A 80 19.42 1.42 -20.58
N PHE A 81 20.43 0.58 -20.45
CA PHE A 81 20.94 0.10 -19.16
C PHE A 81 22.14 0.91 -18.68
N PRO A 82 22.41 1.03 -17.36
CA PRO A 82 21.63 0.61 -16.17
C PRO A 82 20.64 1.69 -15.64
N HIS A 83 19.87 1.41 -14.57
CA HIS A 83 19.04 2.42 -13.89
C HIS A 83 19.90 3.35 -13.02
N SER A 84 20.81 2.76 -12.24
CA SER A 84 21.79 3.48 -11.43
C SER A 84 23.18 2.87 -11.60
N GLY A 85 24.21 3.62 -11.24
CA GLY A 85 25.59 3.13 -11.31
C GLY A 85 26.06 2.83 -12.75
N GLN A 86 26.91 1.81 -12.88
CA GLN A 86 27.55 1.41 -14.15
C GLN A 86 27.03 0.08 -14.70
N THR A 87 26.39 -0.73 -13.86
CA THR A 87 25.90 -2.06 -14.24
C THR A 87 24.50 -2.32 -13.70
N CYS A 88 23.77 -3.20 -14.37
CA CYS A 88 22.54 -3.79 -13.85
C CYS A 88 22.49 -5.28 -14.16
N LEU A 89 21.57 -5.99 -13.51
CA LEU A 89 21.35 -7.41 -13.74
C LEU A 89 20.35 -7.63 -14.87
N ILE A 90 20.68 -8.48 -15.83
CA ILE A 90 19.74 -9.14 -16.73
C ILE A 90 19.52 -10.56 -16.26
N ILE A 91 18.27 -10.90 -15.99
CA ILE A 91 17.79 -12.27 -15.86
C ILE A 91 17.15 -12.65 -17.19
N GLY A 92 17.55 -13.76 -17.79
CA GLY A 92 17.07 -14.13 -19.13
C GLY A 92 16.62 -15.57 -19.27
N ASP A 93 15.63 -15.78 -20.14
CA ASP A 93 15.13 -17.12 -20.47
C ASP A 93 15.96 -17.74 -21.59
N VAL A 94 16.57 -18.89 -21.32
CA VAL A 94 17.26 -19.71 -22.34
C VAL A 94 16.25 -20.59 -23.07
N SER A 95 15.24 -21.09 -22.35
CA SER A 95 14.15 -21.89 -22.91
C SER A 95 12.91 -21.82 -22.02
N ASN A 96 11.78 -22.37 -22.50
CA ASN A 96 10.54 -22.48 -21.71
C ASN A 96 10.73 -23.19 -20.36
N ASN A 97 11.73 -24.06 -20.24
CA ASN A 97 12.02 -24.83 -19.03
C ASN A 97 13.18 -24.26 -18.21
N LEU A 98 14.01 -23.41 -18.82
CA LEU A 98 15.25 -22.90 -18.24
C LEU A 98 15.13 -21.37 -18.19
N LYS A 99 14.32 -20.92 -17.22
CA LYS A 99 14.04 -19.52 -16.96
C LYS A 99 15.19 -18.90 -16.21
N GLY A 100 15.50 -17.63 -16.47
CA GLY A 100 16.61 -16.99 -15.79
C GLY A 100 16.39 -16.96 -14.27
N THR A 101 17.41 -17.30 -13.48
CA THR A 101 17.36 -17.20 -12.00
C THR A 101 18.67 -16.71 -11.45
N VAL A 102 18.63 -15.80 -10.47
CA VAL A 102 19.77 -15.43 -9.61
C VAL A 102 19.46 -15.78 -8.16
N THR A 103 20.39 -16.47 -7.52
CA THR A 103 20.36 -16.72 -6.07
C THR A 103 21.06 -15.60 -5.33
N THR A 104 20.57 -15.26 -4.14
CA THR A 104 21.34 -14.45 -3.20
C THR A 104 21.28 -15.09 -1.82
N VAL A 105 22.44 -15.10 -1.16
CA VAL A 105 22.56 -15.50 0.25
C VAL A 105 22.19 -14.30 1.10
N LEU A 106 21.27 -14.51 2.04
CA LEU A 106 20.86 -13.47 2.96
C LEU A 106 21.82 -13.41 4.15
N SER A 107 22.06 -12.21 4.69
CA SER A 107 22.80 -12.08 5.95
C SER A 107 22.07 -12.69 7.16
N CYS A 108 20.79 -13.00 6.99
CA CYS A 108 19.88 -13.56 7.99
C CYS A 108 18.72 -14.28 7.29
N SER A 109 18.24 -15.38 7.87
CA SER A 109 17.13 -16.13 7.30
C SER A 109 15.80 -15.35 7.32
N LEU A 110 15.01 -15.40 6.25
CA LEU A 110 13.58 -15.07 6.32
C LEU A 110 12.88 -16.12 7.17
N LYS A 111 12.14 -15.69 8.19
CA LYS A 111 11.43 -16.58 9.13
C LYS A 111 10.06 -16.97 8.59
N LYS A 112 9.69 -18.23 8.83
CA LYS A 112 8.37 -18.76 8.54
C LYS A 112 7.27 -17.90 9.18
N ASN A 113 6.21 -17.63 8.42
CA ASN A 113 5.02 -16.86 8.80
C ASN A 113 5.29 -15.40 9.19
N LYS A 114 6.50 -14.89 8.96
CA LYS A 114 6.83 -13.48 9.12
C LYS A 114 6.77 -12.80 7.76
N LYS A 115 6.43 -11.51 7.76
CA LYS A 115 6.31 -10.72 6.54
C LYS A 115 7.52 -9.80 6.43
N TYR A 116 8.02 -9.62 5.21
CA TYR A 116 9.17 -8.77 4.95
C TYR A 116 8.89 -7.86 3.75
N LEU A 117 9.51 -6.69 3.73
CA LEU A 117 9.43 -5.70 2.67
C LEU A 117 10.75 -5.67 1.90
N LEU A 118 10.68 -5.80 0.58
CA LEU A 118 11.80 -5.56 -0.33
C LEU A 118 11.37 -4.51 -1.35
N GLU A 119 12.20 -3.49 -1.55
CA GLU A 119 12.05 -2.54 -2.65
C GLU A 119 13.09 -2.85 -3.72
N TYR A 120 12.71 -2.74 -4.99
CA TYR A 120 13.61 -3.01 -6.09
C TYR A 120 13.23 -2.19 -7.32
N TRP A 121 14.21 -1.91 -8.18
CA TRP A 121 13.95 -1.36 -9.51
C TRP A 121 13.96 -2.48 -10.54
N ALA A 122 12.97 -2.48 -11.41
CA ALA A 122 12.87 -3.44 -12.49
C ALA A 122 12.39 -2.79 -13.78
N ALA A 123 12.73 -3.42 -14.90
CA ALA A 123 12.23 -3.07 -16.21
C ALA A 123 12.14 -4.33 -17.08
N ASN A 124 11.16 -4.33 -17.96
CA ASN A 124 11.00 -5.33 -19.01
C ASN A 124 11.88 -4.95 -20.20
N LEU A 125 12.92 -5.75 -20.45
CA LEU A 125 13.80 -5.53 -21.59
C LEU A 125 13.19 -6.08 -22.86
N PHE A 126 13.05 -5.21 -23.87
CA PHE A 126 12.63 -5.62 -25.20
C PHE A 126 13.44 -4.91 -26.29
N ASN A 127 13.46 -5.53 -27.46
CA ASN A 127 13.96 -4.88 -28.67
C ASN A 127 12.86 -3.92 -29.18
N LEU A 128 13.21 -2.68 -29.54
CA LEU A 128 12.31 -1.65 -30.08
C LEU A 128 11.50 -2.12 -31.30
N GLU A 129 11.98 -3.12 -32.04
CA GLU A 129 11.28 -3.73 -33.18
C GLU A 129 10.31 -4.86 -32.76
N ALA A 130 10.34 -5.27 -31.48
CA ALA A 130 9.50 -6.31 -30.93
C ALA A 130 8.40 -5.71 -30.05
N VAL A 131 7.26 -6.39 -29.99
CA VAL A 131 6.19 -6.06 -29.04
C VAL A 131 6.60 -6.58 -27.65
N PRO A 132 6.70 -5.71 -26.63
CA PRO A 132 6.97 -6.13 -25.26
C PRO A 132 5.99 -7.21 -24.82
N LYS A 133 6.51 -8.25 -24.17
CA LYS A 133 5.70 -9.35 -23.63
C LYS A 133 5.42 -9.10 -22.16
N HIS A 134 4.33 -9.69 -21.68
CA HIS A 134 3.92 -9.53 -20.29
C HIS A 134 4.92 -10.23 -19.37
N GLN A 135 5.70 -9.45 -18.62
CA GLN A 135 6.69 -9.95 -17.67
C GLN A 135 6.25 -9.79 -16.22
N THR A 136 6.69 -10.72 -15.38
CA THR A 136 6.56 -10.67 -13.92
C THR A 136 7.88 -11.10 -13.29
N LEU A 137 8.14 -10.61 -12.08
CA LEU A 137 9.23 -11.08 -11.22
C LEU A 137 8.64 -12.03 -10.18
N SER A 138 9.26 -13.19 -10.00
CA SER A 138 8.96 -14.10 -8.89
C SER A 138 10.15 -14.19 -7.95
N ILE A 139 9.85 -14.28 -6.66
CA ILE A 139 10.85 -14.49 -5.60
C ILE A 139 10.54 -15.83 -4.92
N TRP A 140 11.53 -16.70 -4.87
CA TRP A 140 11.40 -18.05 -4.33
C TRP A 140 12.30 -18.26 -3.11
N GLY A 141 11.82 -19.02 -2.14
CA GLY A 141 12.58 -19.50 -1.00
C GLY A 141 13.20 -20.86 -1.27
N TYR A 142 14.47 -21.01 -0.92
CA TYR A 142 15.24 -22.23 -1.14
C TYR A 142 15.81 -22.79 0.16
N ALA A 143 15.84 -24.13 0.28
CA ALA A 143 16.37 -24.81 1.46
C ALA A 143 17.90 -24.76 1.52
N ASP A 144 18.54 -24.72 0.35
CA ASP A 144 19.98 -24.56 0.17
C ASP A 144 20.21 -23.74 -1.11
N THR A 145 21.37 -23.85 -1.74
CA THR A 145 21.68 -23.09 -2.95
C THR A 145 20.84 -23.49 -4.15
N CYS A 146 20.32 -24.72 -4.23
CA CYS A 146 19.73 -25.28 -5.45
C CYS A 146 18.39 -26.02 -5.28
N VAL A 147 17.94 -26.23 -4.05
CA VAL A 147 16.68 -26.89 -3.74
C VAL A 147 15.57 -25.85 -3.57
N LYS A 148 14.83 -25.65 -4.65
CA LYS A 148 13.64 -24.79 -4.69
C LYS A 148 12.53 -25.36 -3.81
N VAL A 149 11.96 -24.53 -2.92
CA VAL A 149 10.90 -24.97 -2.00
C VAL A 149 9.58 -24.26 -2.26
N GLU A 150 9.56 -22.93 -2.26
CA GLU A 150 8.32 -22.14 -2.23
C GLU A 150 8.42 -20.88 -3.09
N GLN A 151 7.38 -20.56 -3.84
CA GLN A 151 7.22 -19.23 -4.44
C GLN A 151 6.69 -18.29 -3.36
N ILE A 152 7.56 -17.49 -2.78
CA ILE A 152 7.20 -16.59 -1.68
C ILE A 152 6.37 -15.41 -2.21
N TRP A 153 6.66 -14.96 -3.43
CA TRP A 153 6.03 -13.78 -4.01
C TRP A 153 6.08 -13.76 -5.55
N GLU A 154 5.11 -13.07 -6.18
CA GLU A 154 5.12 -12.74 -7.61
C GLU A 154 4.58 -11.31 -7.80
N SER A 155 5.22 -10.56 -8.71
CA SER A 155 4.79 -9.22 -9.07
C SER A 155 3.56 -9.24 -9.98
N GLU A 156 2.89 -8.10 -10.08
CA GLU A 156 2.10 -7.77 -11.26
C GLU A 156 3.01 -7.53 -12.48
N HIS A 157 2.44 -7.05 -13.59
CA HIS A 157 3.20 -6.76 -14.80
C HIS A 157 4.37 -5.79 -14.53
N ILE A 158 5.57 -6.18 -14.95
CA ILE A 158 6.73 -5.28 -15.00
C ILE A 158 6.67 -4.48 -16.31
N ASP A 159 6.67 -3.17 -16.16
CA ASP A 159 6.58 -2.22 -17.25
C ASP A 159 7.88 -2.15 -18.07
N THR A 160 7.77 -1.59 -19.26
CA THR A 160 8.86 -1.42 -20.23
C THR A 160 9.94 -0.42 -19.81
N GLY A 161 9.68 0.43 -18.82
CA GLY A 161 10.64 1.40 -18.29
C GLY A 161 11.14 1.00 -16.91
N TRP A 162 12.16 1.71 -16.41
CA TRP A 162 12.59 1.53 -15.03
C TRP A 162 11.54 2.10 -14.07
N HIS A 163 10.99 1.22 -13.25
CA HIS A 163 10.07 1.59 -12.18
C HIS A 163 10.49 0.94 -10.87
N LYS A 164 10.17 1.63 -9.77
CA LYS A 164 10.34 1.12 -8.42
C LYS A 164 9.14 0.27 -8.06
N TYR A 165 9.40 -0.92 -7.55
CA TYR A 165 8.40 -1.88 -7.09
C TYR A 165 8.64 -2.25 -5.63
N THR A 166 7.63 -2.88 -5.05
CA THR A 166 7.63 -3.35 -3.66
C THR A 166 7.12 -4.78 -3.61
N ALA A 167 7.89 -5.66 -2.97
CA ALA A 167 7.51 -7.03 -2.68
C ALA A 167 7.28 -7.21 -1.18
N ILE A 168 6.15 -7.81 -0.82
CA ILE A 168 5.86 -8.25 0.55
C ILE A 168 6.07 -9.76 0.61
N LEU A 169 7.22 -10.18 1.11
CA LEU A 169 7.65 -11.57 1.18
C LEU A 169 7.03 -12.23 2.42
N THR A 170 6.34 -13.36 2.27
CA THR A 170 5.76 -14.08 3.41
C THR A 170 6.04 -15.58 3.30
N PRO A 171 7.17 -16.09 3.82
CA PRO A 171 7.48 -17.51 3.83
C PRO A 171 6.38 -18.33 4.53
N GLN A 172 5.82 -19.36 3.89
CA GLN A 172 4.77 -20.19 4.50
C GLN A 172 5.29 -21.55 4.95
N HIS A 173 6.29 -22.10 4.28
CA HIS A 173 6.71 -23.49 4.51
C HIS A 173 7.77 -23.60 5.61
N GLN A 174 8.83 -22.80 5.55
CA GLN A 174 9.98 -22.87 6.46
C GLN A 174 10.77 -21.55 6.48
N ASP A 175 11.86 -21.54 7.25
CA ASP A 175 12.85 -20.46 7.21
C ASP A 175 13.72 -20.58 5.95
N TYR A 176 14.14 -19.45 5.38
CA TYR A 176 14.94 -19.39 4.15
C TYR A 176 16.19 -18.54 4.32
N GLU A 177 17.36 -19.16 4.15
CA GLU A 177 18.67 -18.48 4.11
C GLU A 177 19.02 -17.97 2.71
N PHE A 178 18.32 -18.47 1.70
CA PHE A 178 18.51 -18.16 0.29
C PHE A 178 17.19 -17.73 -0.33
N ILE A 179 17.24 -16.68 -1.15
CA ILE A 179 16.14 -16.33 -2.05
C ILE A 179 16.64 -16.32 -3.49
N HIS A 180 15.75 -16.67 -4.41
CA HIS A 180 16.00 -16.57 -5.84
C HIS A 180 15.06 -15.59 -6.50
N PHE A 181 15.63 -14.69 -7.31
CA PHE A 181 14.88 -13.86 -8.24
C PHE A 181 14.78 -14.59 -9.58
N ARG A 182 13.59 -14.64 -10.16
CA ARG A 182 13.30 -15.40 -11.38
C ARG A 182 12.19 -14.75 -12.20
N ILE A 183 12.27 -14.85 -13.52
CA ILE A 183 11.13 -14.49 -14.40
C ILE A 183 9.91 -15.36 -14.05
N GLY A 184 8.78 -14.71 -13.72
CA GLY A 184 7.62 -15.35 -13.13
C GLY A 184 6.99 -16.45 -13.99
N VAL A 185 6.31 -17.39 -13.32
CA VAL A 185 5.78 -18.62 -13.93
C VAL A 185 4.54 -18.37 -14.78
N ARG A 186 3.89 -17.23 -14.60
CA ARG A 186 2.73 -16.79 -15.43
C ARG A 186 3.17 -16.34 -16.83
N ASP A 187 4.46 -16.34 -17.11
CA ASP A 187 5.04 -15.85 -18.34
C ASP A 187 5.44 -16.99 -19.30
N SER A 188 4.71 -17.08 -20.41
CA SER A 188 4.92 -18.13 -21.42
C SER A 188 6.01 -17.80 -22.44
N VAL A 189 6.42 -16.54 -22.62
CA VAL A 189 7.30 -16.12 -23.73
C VAL A 189 8.11 -14.86 -23.37
N SER A 190 8.87 -14.90 -22.29
CA SER A 190 9.82 -13.84 -21.98
C SER A 190 11.23 -14.17 -22.36
N ARG A 191 12.02 -13.11 -22.51
CA ARG A 191 13.43 -13.20 -22.88
C ARG A 191 14.31 -12.58 -21.82
N TYR A 192 14.08 -11.34 -21.42
CA TYR A 192 14.97 -10.65 -20.50
C TYR A 192 14.19 -9.72 -19.57
N LEU A 193 14.48 -9.82 -18.27
CA LEU A 193 14.02 -8.93 -17.22
C LEU A 193 15.24 -8.28 -16.58
N LEU A 194 15.12 -7.00 -16.24
CA LEU A 194 16.20 -6.27 -15.60
C LEU A 194 15.89 -6.03 -14.14
N LEU A 195 16.92 -6.11 -13.32
CA LEU A 195 16.88 -5.74 -11.92
C LEU A 195 18.05 -4.82 -11.61
N ASP A 196 17.80 -3.82 -10.75
CA ASP A 196 18.80 -2.87 -10.29
C ASP A 196 18.37 -2.34 -8.91
N SER A 197 19.34 -1.83 -8.14
CA SER A 197 19.10 -1.01 -6.95
C SER A 197 18.13 -1.65 -5.95
N LEU A 198 18.33 -2.96 -5.67
CA LEU A 198 17.61 -3.68 -4.63
C LEU A 198 17.92 -3.06 -3.27
N SER A 199 16.89 -2.83 -2.47
CA SER A 199 17.06 -2.47 -1.07
C SER A 199 17.48 -3.69 -0.24
N ASP A 200 17.96 -3.44 0.97
CA ASP A 200 17.91 -4.45 2.03
C ASP A 200 16.45 -4.89 2.27
N ILE A 201 16.27 -6.05 2.89
CA ILE A 201 14.94 -6.58 3.24
C ILE A 201 14.60 -6.16 4.66
N TYR A 202 13.43 -5.57 4.87
CA TYR A 202 13.00 -5.05 6.16
C TYR A 202 11.86 -5.89 6.74
N PRO A 203 11.79 -6.11 8.06
CA PRO A 203 10.59 -6.60 8.72
C PRO A 203 9.34 -5.79 8.33
N PHE A 204 8.25 -6.49 7.98
CA PHE A 204 6.98 -5.86 7.62
C PHE A 204 5.86 -6.30 8.56
N ASN A 205 5.69 -5.59 9.68
CA ASN A 205 4.75 -5.98 10.73
C ASN A 205 3.36 -5.32 10.59
N ALA A 206 2.75 -5.49 9.42
CA ALA A 206 1.43 -4.94 9.08
C ALA A 206 0.31 -5.47 10.00
N ASN A 207 0.12 -4.76 11.11
CA ASN A 207 -1.04 -4.80 12.00
C ASN A 207 -1.12 -6.03 12.92
N ASP A 208 0.00 -6.43 13.53
CA ASP A 208 -0.02 -7.36 14.68
C ASP A 208 -0.61 -6.73 15.93
N VAL A 209 -0.65 -5.40 16.00
CA VAL A 209 -1.48 -4.63 16.93
C VAL A 209 -2.64 -3.99 16.16
N THR A 210 -3.82 -3.99 16.76
CA THR A 210 -5.04 -3.43 16.18
C THR A 210 -5.74 -2.60 17.23
N ALA A 211 -6.03 -1.34 16.93
CA ALA A 211 -6.87 -0.50 17.76
C ALA A 211 -8.31 -1.05 17.74
N THR A 212 -8.91 -1.23 18.91
CA THR A 212 -10.28 -1.75 19.04
C THR A 212 -11.33 -0.68 18.78
N ILE A 213 -10.94 0.60 18.85
CA ILE A 213 -11.77 1.73 18.47
C ILE A 213 -11.61 2.04 16.98
N GLN A 214 -12.73 2.29 16.30
CA GLN A 214 -12.74 2.70 14.90
C GLN A 214 -12.51 4.21 14.77
N ASP A 215 -12.09 4.64 13.57
CA ASP A 215 -12.07 6.05 13.20
C ASP A 215 -13.40 6.71 13.57
N THR A 216 -13.33 7.75 14.41
CA THR A 216 -14.51 8.34 15.03
C THR A 216 -14.60 9.82 14.67
N ALA A 217 -15.82 10.31 14.43
CA ALA A 217 -16.09 11.73 14.23
C ALA A 217 -17.14 12.22 15.23
N PHE A 218 -16.89 13.36 15.87
CA PHE A 218 -17.85 13.96 16.79
C PHE A 218 -17.91 15.49 16.69
N ALA A 219 -19.04 16.06 17.08
CA ALA A 219 -19.19 17.51 17.25
C ALA A 219 -18.48 17.96 18.52
N LYS A 220 -17.74 19.07 18.46
CA LYS A 220 -17.04 19.63 19.62
C LYS A 220 -18.06 20.01 20.70
N ALA A 221 -18.19 19.16 21.71
CA ALA A 221 -18.83 19.46 22.98
C ALA A 221 -17.73 19.50 24.06
N ASN A 222 -17.94 20.27 25.14
CA ASN A 222 -16.94 20.55 26.19
C ASN A 222 -16.50 19.32 27.02
N SER A 223 -16.79 18.09 26.58
CA SER A 223 -16.46 16.86 27.31
C SER A 223 -16.49 15.60 26.45
N THR A 224 -16.38 15.70 25.11
CA THR A 224 -16.34 14.48 24.28
C THR A 224 -14.96 13.86 24.36
N CYS A 225 -14.89 12.69 24.99
CA CYS A 225 -13.68 11.91 25.12
C CYS A 225 -13.89 10.53 24.50
N ILE A 226 -12.81 9.90 24.08
CA ILE A 226 -12.79 8.53 23.58
C ILE A 226 -11.85 7.69 24.44
N GLU A 227 -12.16 6.40 24.55
CA GLU A 227 -11.27 5.43 25.19
C GLU A 227 -10.42 4.74 24.12
N LEU A 228 -9.11 4.90 24.23
CA LEU A 228 -8.15 4.22 23.38
C LEU A 228 -7.88 2.84 23.95
N SER A 229 -8.07 1.83 23.12
CA SER A 229 -7.77 0.44 23.45
C SER A 229 -7.31 -0.29 22.20
N ALA A 230 -6.52 -1.34 22.39
CA ALA A 230 -5.98 -2.17 21.34
C ALA A 230 -5.90 -3.64 21.76
N THR A 231 -5.77 -4.51 20.78
CA THR A 231 -5.48 -5.93 20.94
C THR A 231 -4.30 -6.30 20.05
N ALA A 232 -3.56 -7.34 20.41
CA ALA A 232 -2.50 -7.88 19.56
C ALA A 232 -2.72 -9.36 19.27
N ASN A 233 -2.28 -9.77 18.08
CA ASN A 233 -2.29 -11.17 17.65
C ASN A 233 -1.09 -11.96 18.19
N ILE A 234 -0.08 -11.27 18.72
CA ILE A 234 1.10 -11.88 19.37
C ILE A 234 1.09 -11.60 20.86
N THR A 235 1.58 -12.56 21.65
CA THR A 235 1.65 -12.46 23.12
C THR A 235 3.06 -12.11 23.62
N THR A 236 4.05 -12.10 22.73
CA THR A 236 5.45 -11.83 23.03
C THR A 236 5.84 -10.44 22.55
N TYR A 237 5.79 -9.46 23.45
CA TYR A 237 6.23 -8.08 23.20
C TYR A 237 6.98 -7.57 24.43
N ASP A 238 7.94 -6.68 24.23
CA ASP A 238 8.68 -6.06 25.33
C ASP A 238 8.34 -4.57 25.50
N THR A 239 7.72 -3.95 24.49
CA THR A 239 7.29 -2.56 24.49
C THR A 239 5.96 -2.41 23.76
N VAL A 240 4.98 -1.77 24.41
CA VAL A 240 3.72 -1.32 23.80
C VAL A 240 3.38 0.04 24.37
N TYR A 241 3.03 1.01 23.53
CA TYR A 241 2.60 2.33 23.99
C TYR A 241 1.72 3.06 22.98
N TRP A 242 0.92 4.00 23.48
CA TRP A 242 0.15 4.94 22.70
C TRP A 242 0.88 6.27 22.58
N GLN A 243 0.76 6.93 21.43
CA GLN A 243 1.29 8.28 21.21
C GLN A 243 0.28 9.18 20.48
N ASP A 244 0.41 10.49 20.68
CA ASP A 244 -0.36 11.51 19.97
C ASP A 244 0.23 11.82 18.58
N ALA A 245 -0.47 12.68 17.82
CA ALA A 245 -0.02 13.15 16.51
C ALA A 245 1.30 13.94 16.51
N ALA A 246 1.79 14.36 17.67
CA ALA A 246 3.08 15.02 17.84
C ALA A 246 4.20 14.04 18.25
N GLY A 247 3.89 12.75 18.42
CA GLY A 247 4.82 11.71 18.85
C GLY A 247 5.05 11.68 20.37
N ASN A 248 4.26 12.41 21.15
CA ASN A 248 4.35 12.32 22.61
C ASN A 248 3.68 11.04 23.09
N LYS A 249 4.36 10.29 23.94
CA LYS A 249 3.79 9.10 24.58
C LYS A 249 2.64 9.50 25.51
N ILE A 250 1.48 8.86 25.33
CA ILE A 250 0.25 9.08 26.10
C ILE A 250 0.13 8.03 27.22
N ALA A 251 0.36 6.76 26.90
CA ALA A 251 0.17 5.64 27.82
C ALA A 251 1.04 4.44 27.42
N ASP A 252 1.34 3.59 28.40
CA ASP A 252 2.00 2.30 28.18
C ASP A 252 0.97 1.16 28.15
N GLY A 253 1.23 0.13 27.35
CA GLY A 253 0.36 -1.04 27.19
C GLY A 253 -0.82 -0.82 26.23
N PHE A 254 -1.66 -1.85 26.12
CA PHE A 254 -2.78 -1.86 25.17
C PHE A 254 -3.93 -0.93 25.54
N ASN A 255 -4.04 -0.53 26.82
CA ASN A 255 -5.02 0.46 27.26
C ASN A 255 -4.41 1.85 27.17
N GLY A 256 -4.89 2.65 26.21
CA GLY A 256 -4.45 4.03 25.97
C GLY A 256 -5.16 5.06 26.85
N GLY A 257 -6.13 4.63 27.66
CA GLY A 257 -6.92 5.48 28.54
C GLY A 257 -7.91 6.39 27.79
N THR A 258 -8.47 7.33 28.52
CA THR A 258 -9.45 8.29 28.00
C THR A 258 -8.75 9.55 27.51
N VAL A 259 -8.96 9.92 26.25
CA VAL A 259 -8.42 11.15 25.64
C VAL A 259 -9.56 12.05 25.14
N CYS A 260 -9.40 13.36 25.32
CA CYS A 260 -10.43 14.36 24.99
C CYS A 260 -9.88 15.38 23.98
N PRO A 261 -9.72 15.01 22.69
CA PRO A 261 -9.11 15.91 21.71
C PRO A 261 -10.01 17.12 21.45
N ASP A 262 -9.39 18.30 21.36
CA ASP A 262 -10.05 19.59 21.15
C ASP A 262 -10.14 19.99 19.66
N SER A 263 -9.47 19.22 18.81
CA SER A 263 -9.28 19.40 17.37
C SER A 263 -9.04 18.04 16.70
N SER A 264 -9.29 17.96 15.38
CA SER A 264 -9.09 16.70 14.65
C SER A 264 -7.64 16.25 14.73
N THR A 265 -7.43 15.01 15.14
CA THR A 265 -6.11 14.43 15.42
C THR A 265 -6.09 12.95 15.08
N TYR A 266 -4.95 12.31 15.28
CA TYR A 266 -4.82 10.86 15.25
C TYR A 266 -3.99 10.39 16.44
N TYR A 267 -4.22 9.14 16.82
CA TYR A 267 -3.48 8.43 17.85
C TYR A 267 -2.86 7.19 17.23
N VAL A 268 -1.63 6.88 17.62
CA VAL A 268 -0.91 5.70 17.12
C VAL A 268 -0.64 4.78 18.29
N ILE A 269 -1.00 3.51 18.14
CA ILE A 269 -0.52 2.43 19.00
C ILE A 269 0.72 1.83 18.36
N ALA A 270 1.80 1.73 19.12
CA ALA A 270 3.05 1.12 18.70
C ALA A 270 3.35 -0.10 19.58
N MET A 271 3.73 -1.21 18.95
CA MET A 271 4.12 -2.44 19.63
C MET A 271 5.44 -2.95 19.07
N ARG A 272 6.32 -3.43 19.94
CA ARG A 272 7.59 -4.05 19.62
C ARG A 272 7.58 -5.52 20.02
N ASP A 273 7.83 -6.42 19.06
CA ASP A 273 8.03 -7.84 19.37
C ASP A 273 9.27 -8.00 20.27
N SER A 274 9.15 -8.85 21.30
CA SER A 274 10.26 -9.17 22.21
C SER A 274 11.29 -10.12 21.59
N VAL A 275 10.94 -10.78 20.49
CA VAL A 275 11.85 -11.68 19.78
C VAL A 275 12.80 -10.85 18.92
N GLN A 276 14.04 -10.69 19.41
CA GLN A 276 15.13 -10.17 18.61
C GLN A 276 15.70 -11.31 17.76
N ASP A 277 15.55 -11.22 16.44
CA ASP A 277 16.29 -12.04 15.49
C ASP A 277 17.34 -11.21 14.73
N CYS A 278 18.09 -11.83 13.82
CA CYS A 278 19.10 -11.12 13.03
C CYS A 278 18.50 -10.13 12.03
N ALA A 279 17.19 -10.21 11.74
CA ALA A 279 16.50 -9.21 10.94
C ALA A 279 16.25 -7.94 11.77
N GLY A 280 16.22 -8.04 13.10
CA GLY A 280 16.19 -6.93 14.05
C GLY A 280 14.88 -6.85 14.82
N ILE A 281 14.41 -5.63 15.06
CA ILE A 281 13.22 -5.35 15.86
C ILE A 281 11.97 -5.27 14.96
N TRP A 282 10.93 -5.99 15.36
CA TRP A 282 9.65 -6.04 14.66
C TRP A 282 8.65 -5.06 15.27
N TRP A 283 8.51 -3.88 14.66
CA TRP A 283 7.53 -2.89 15.08
C TRP A 283 6.20 -3.05 14.35
N SER A 284 5.11 -3.10 15.10
CA SER A 284 3.75 -3.03 14.57
C SER A 284 3.06 -1.75 15.03
N TYR A 285 2.23 -1.18 14.16
CA TYR A 285 1.50 0.03 14.44
C TYR A 285 0.05 -0.07 13.96
N ASP A 286 -0.84 0.63 14.63
CA ASP A 286 -2.17 0.95 14.12
C ASP A 286 -2.52 2.40 14.46
N THR A 287 -3.46 2.99 13.72
CA THR A 287 -3.84 4.40 13.84
C THR A 287 -5.33 4.56 14.04
N VAL A 288 -5.71 5.38 15.01
CA VAL A 288 -7.08 5.83 15.24
C VAL A 288 -7.19 7.29 14.83
N LYS A 289 -8.05 7.59 13.85
CA LYS A 289 -8.34 8.98 13.46
C LYS A 289 -9.54 9.50 14.22
N VAL A 290 -9.42 10.71 14.72
CA VAL A 290 -10.48 11.41 15.44
C VAL A 290 -10.77 12.72 14.76
N ALA A 291 -11.94 12.83 14.15
CA ALA A 291 -12.41 14.06 13.54
C ALA A 291 -13.24 14.86 14.56
N VAL A 292 -12.73 16.01 14.98
CA VAL A 292 -13.46 16.94 15.86
C VAL A 292 -14.04 18.06 15.03
N ASN A 293 -15.35 18.06 14.87
CA ASN A 293 -16.05 19.12 14.15
C ASN A 293 -16.20 20.34 15.06
N THR A 294 -15.36 21.34 14.86
CA THR A 294 -15.29 22.57 15.68
C THR A 294 -16.37 23.62 15.37
N GLY A 295 -17.32 23.33 14.46
CA GLY A 295 -18.39 24.25 14.06
C GLY A 295 -17.84 25.47 13.31
N THR A 296 -17.67 25.37 11.99
CA THR A 296 -18.54 26.10 11.03
C THR A 296 -18.41 25.51 9.62
N ALA A 297 -17.85 24.32 9.48
CA ALA A 297 -17.70 23.64 8.20
C ALA A 297 -18.91 22.74 7.95
N VAL A 298 -19.60 22.98 6.83
CA VAL A 298 -20.55 22.04 6.24
C VAL A 298 -19.78 20.74 5.98
N ALA A 299 -20.16 19.67 6.68
CA ALA A 299 -19.60 18.36 6.42
C ALA A 299 -19.95 17.96 4.98
N THR A 300 -18.94 17.85 4.12
CA THR A 300 -19.01 16.96 2.96
C THR A 300 -18.26 15.70 3.40
N PRO A 301 -18.95 14.63 3.84
CA PRO A 301 -18.28 13.36 4.03
C PRO A 301 -17.71 12.92 2.68
N ALA A 302 -16.51 12.34 2.71
CA ALA A 302 -16.11 11.43 1.65
C ALA A 302 -17.15 10.30 1.59
N GLY A 303 -17.87 10.20 0.47
CA GLY A 303 -18.95 9.23 0.27
C GLY A 303 -20.32 9.75 0.76
N SER A 304 -21.28 9.82 -0.15
CA SER A 304 -22.69 10.19 0.11
C SER A 304 -23.44 9.23 1.06
N GLU A 305 -22.76 8.23 1.63
CA GLU A 305 -23.36 7.11 2.36
C GLU A 305 -23.36 7.28 3.89
N ALA A 306 -22.54 8.18 4.45
CA ALA A 306 -22.36 8.24 5.91
C ALA A 306 -23.59 8.72 6.71
N TYR A 307 -24.55 9.41 6.08
CA TYR A 307 -25.80 9.86 6.74
C TYR A 307 -27.08 9.41 6.02
N GLY A 308 -26.95 8.69 4.90
CA GLY A 308 -28.04 7.93 4.27
C GLY A 308 -29.22 8.74 3.75
N VAL A 309 -29.04 9.99 3.29
CA VAL A 309 -30.11 10.74 2.60
C VAL A 309 -30.20 10.32 1.14
N ASN A 310 -31.30 9.66 0.80
CA ASN A 310 -31.63 9.26 -0.56
C ASN A 310 -32.83 10.05 -1.07
N ILE A 311 -32.83 10.35 -2.37
CA ILE A 311 -33.93 11.06 -3.05
C ILE A 311 -34.47 10.19 -4.18
N PHE A 312 -35.78 9.92 -4.13
CA PHE A 312 -36.46 9.14 -5.15
C PHE A 312 -37.83 9.74 -5.52
N PRO A 313 -38.23 9.73 -6.80
CA PRO A 313 -37.41 9.36 -7.95
C PRO A 313 -36.33 10.41 -8.23
N ASN A 314 -35.23 9.98 -8.84
CA ASN A 314 -34.19 10.86 -9.37
C ASN A 314 -33.69 10.27 -10.71
N PRO A 315 -34.04 10.84 -11.87
CA PRO A 315 -34.70 12.14 -12.05
C PRO A 315 -36.15 12.20 -11.55
N ALA A 316 -36.56 13.38 -11.09
CA ALA A 316 -37.87 13.67 -10.53
C ALA A 316 -38.74 14.47 -11.50
N THR A 317 -40.05 14.16 -11.53
CA THR A 317 -41.05 14.92 -12.31
C THR A 317 -41.79 15.90 -11.40
N ASN A 318 -42.79 15.46 -10.63
CA ASN A 318 -43.65 16.37 -9.86
C ASN A 318 -43.40 16.33 -8.35
N SER A 319 -42.71 15.31 -7.86
CA SER A 319 -42.39 15.20 -6.44
C SER A 319 -41.11 14.41 -6.22
N ILE A 320 -40.51 14.61 -5.06
CA ILE A 320 -39.41 13.79 -4.54
C ILE A 320 -39.76 13.28 -3.16
N THR A 321 -39.30 12.09 -2.86
CA THR A 321 -39.28 11.51 -1.52
C THR A 321 -37.86 11.57 -1.03
N ILE A 322 -37.67 12.28 0.08
CA ILE A 322 -36.39 12.36 0.77
C ILE A 322 -36.47 11.41 1.96
N GLN A 323 -35.57 10.43 1.97
CA GLN A 323 -35.49 9.42 3.01
C GLN A 323 -34.12 9.47 3.65
N SER A 324 -34.07 9.48 4.98
CA SER A 324 -32.86 9.28 5.76
C SER A 324 -32.87 7.87 6.36
N ALA A 325 -31.70 7.21 6.39
CA ALA A 325 -31.60 5.82 6.86
C ALA A 325 -32.08 5.63 8.32
N ALA A 326 -31.52 6.39 9.26
CA ALA A 326 -31.84 6.29 10.69
C ALA A 326 -32.00 7.65 11.41
N ASN A 327 -31.65 8.76 10.76
CA ASN A 327 -31.58 10.08 11.40
C ASN A 327 -32.87 10.88 11.17
N PRO A 328 -33.63 11.25 12.22
CA PRO A 328 -34.81 12.10 12.08
C PRO A 328 -34.47 13.45 11.44
N MET A 329 -35.21 13.84 10.41
CA MET A 329 -35.04 15.14 9.75
C MET A 329 -35.79 16.23 10.52
N GLN A 330 -35.15 17.37 10.78
CA GLN A 330 -35.76 18.55 11.40
C GLN A 330 -36.24 19.57 10.35
N GLN A 331 -35.50 19.72 9.25
CA GLN A 331 -35.82 20.68 8.22
C GLN A 331 -35.26 20.23 6.87
N ILE A 332 -35.98 20.52 5.80
CA ILE A 332 -35.52 20.32 4.43
C ILE A 332 -35.61 21.63 3.67
N SER A 333 -34.55 21.98 2.95
CA SER A 333 -34.51 23.11 2.04
C SER A 333 -34.18 22.64 0.63
N ILE A 334 -34.86 23.18 -0.39
CA ILE A 334 -34.52 22.97 -1.80
C ILE A 334 -33.85 24.23 -2.31
N CYS A 335 -32.69 24.08 -2.92
CA CYS A 335 -31.87 25.17 -3.44
C CYS A 335 -31.59 24.99 -4.93
N ASP A 336 -31.37 26.11 -5.63
CA ASP A 336 -30.72 26.10 -6.94
C ASP A 336 -29.24 25.73 -6.82
N ILE A 337 -28.56 25.57 -7.97
CA ILE A 337 -27.13 25.21 -8.01
C ILE A 337 -26.21 26.29 -7.43
N ASN A 338 -26.68 27.54 -7.34
CA ASN A 338 -25.95 28.65 -6.73
C ASN A 338 -26.17 28.72 -5.21
N GLY A 339 -26.97 27.80 -4.64
CA GLY A 339 -27.27 27.72 -3.22
C GLY A 339 -28.40 28.65 -2.77
N LYS A 340 -29.13 29.30 -3.69
CA LYS A 340 -30.32 30.11 -3.35
C LYS A 340 -31.45 29.17 -2.94
N VAL A 341 -31.99 29.38 -1.75
CA VAL A 341 -33.13 28.60 -1.24
C VAL A 341 -34.40 28.97 -2.02
N LEU A 342 -35.01 27.96 -2.64
CA LEU A 342 -36.28 28.04 -3.37
C LEU A 342 -37.46 27.58 -2.51
N PHE A 343 -37.22 26.64 -1.59
CA PHE A 343 -38.22 26.12 -0.66
C PHE A 343 -37.59 25.68 0.65
N MET A 344 -38.39 25.72 1.71
CA MET A 344 -37.98 25.33 3.05
C MET A 344 -39.18 24.80 3.83
N GLN A 345 -39.01 23.66 4.50
CA GLN A 345 -40.03 23.06 5.33
C GLN A 345 -39.40 22.43 6.58
N SER A 346 -39.96 22.73 7.75
CA SER A 346 -39.67 21.99 8.96
C SER A 346 -40.37 20.63 8.91
N THR A 347 -39.63 19.58 9.19
CA THR A 347 -40.14 18.21 9.27
C THR A 347 -40.27 17.86 10.75
N SER A 348 -41.40 17.26 11.15
CA SER A 348 -41.67 16.86 12.54
C SER A 348 -40.81 15.65 12.98
N GLN A 349 -39.49 15.70 12.78
CA GLN A 349 -38.55 14.64 13.11
C GLN A 349 -38.87 13.30 12.44
N LYS A 350 -39.29 13.35 11.17
CA LYS A 350 -39.57 12.15 10.37
C LYS A 350 -38.31 11.70 9.63
N THR A 351 -38.15 10.39 9.41
CA THR A 351 -37.08 9.81 8.58
C THR A 351 -37.44 9.77 7.09
N GLN A 352 -38.66 10.15 6.74
CA GLN A 352 -39.12 10.24 5.36
C GLN A 352 -40.05 11.44 5.19
N THR A 353 -39.89 12.18 4.10
CA THR A 353 -40.77 13.31 3.75
C THR A 353 -40.89 13.42 2.23
N GLN A 354 -42.12 13.54 1.75
CA GLN A 354 -42.39 13.83 0.35
C GLN A 354 -42.52 15.33 0.15
N ILE A 355 -41.86 15.85 -0.89
CA ILE A 355 -41.95 17.24 -1.32
C ILE A 355 -42.54 17.28 -2.73
N ILE A 356 -43.61 18.02 -2.90
CA ILE A 356 -44.21 18.32 -4.20
C ILE A 356 -43.40 19.46 -4.81
N LEU A 357 -42.77 19.22 -5.96
CA LEU A 357 -41.87 20.18 -6.63
C LEU A 357 -42.62 21.19 -7.50
N GLU A 358 -43.89 20.90 -7.83
CA GLU A 358 -44.74 21.81 -8.58
C GLU A 358 -44.89 23.15 -7.85
N GLY A 359 -44.60 24.25 -8.54
CA GLY A 359 -44.58 25.59 -7.96
C GLY A 359 -43.30 25.97 -7.20
N ILE A 360 -42.44 25.00 -6.83
CA ILE A 360 -41.12 25.25 -6.21
C ILE A 360 -40.04 25.35 -7.29
N VAL A 361 -40.04 24.38 -8.21
CA VAL A 361 -39.02 24.21 -9.23
C VAL A 361 -39.69 24.21 -10.61
N GLN A 362 -39.50 25.28 -11.37
CA GLN A 362 -40.21 25.50 -12.64
C GLN A 362 -39.42 25.10 -13.89
N THR A 363 -38.11 24.90 -13.76
CA THR A 363 -37.23 24.59 -14.89
C THR A 363 -36.61 23.20 -14.73
N GLN A 364 -36.37 22.54 -15.86
CA GLN A 364 -35.55 21.32 -15.89
C GLN A 364 -34.12 21.65 -15.49
N GLY A 365 -33.49 20.81 -14.68
CA GLY A 365 -32.13 21.07 -14.23
C GLY A 365 -31.70 20.33 -12.96
N VAL A 366 -30.52 20.70 -12.46
CA VAL A 366 -29.94 20.15 -11.23
C VAL A 366 -30.32 21.04 -10.04
N TYR A 367 -30.82 20.42 -8.99
CA TYR A 367 -31.19 21.07 -7.74
C TYR A 367 -30.52 20.39 -6.56
N ILE A 368 -30.40 21.12 -5.45
CA ILE A 368 -29.78 20.64 -4.23
C ILE A 368 -30.84 20.58 -3.13
N ALA A 369 -31.04 19.41 -2.53
CA ALA A 369 -31.77 19.30 -1.28
C ALA A 369 -30.77 19.37 -0.12
N GLU A 370 -30.96 20.33 0.78
CA GLU A 370 -30.27 20.42 2.06
C GLU A 370 -31.20 19.91 3.17
N VAL A 371 -30.82 18.79 3.79
CA VAL A 371 -31.52 18.21 4.94
C VAL A 371 -30.78 18.60 6.21
N THR A 372 -31.47 19.23 7.15
CA THR A 372 -31.02 19.43 8.52
C THR A 372 -31.67 18.38 9.41
N PHE A 373 -30.86 17.60 10.14
CA PHE A 373 -31.32 16.56 11.03
C PHE A 373 -31.60 17.11 12.44
N ALA A 374 -32.33 16.34 13.26
CA ALA A 374 -32.65 16.71 14.64
C ALA A 374 -31.42 16.92 15.53
N ASN A 375 -30.27 16.33 15.18
CA ASN A 375 -28.98 16.54 15.85
C ASN A 375 -28.23 17.80 15.36
N GLY A 376 -28.84 18.62 14.50
CA GLY A 376 -28.27 19.85 13.97
C GLY A 376 -27.32 19.65 12.78
N LEU A 377 -27.01 18.41 12.39
CA LEU A 377 -26.20 18.13 11.21
C LEU A 377 -26.95 18.50 9.93
N LYS A 378 -26.19 18.88 8.89
CA LYS A 378 -26.73 19.18 7.57
C LYS A 378 -26.11 18.28 6.52
N GLN A 379 -26.92 17.74 5.62
CA GLN A 379 -26.47 17.01 4.44
C GLN A 379 -27.07 17.63 3.19
N ARG A 380 -26.23 17.81 2.16
CA ARG A 380 -26.67 18.23 0.82
C ARG A 380 -26.61 17.06 -0.14
N THR A 381 -27.66 16.89 -0.93
CA THR A 381 -27.68 15.90 -2.01
C THR A 381 -28.32 16.50 -3.26
N LYS A 382 -27.84 16.09 -4.43
CA LYS A 382 -28.33 16.61 -5.71
C LYS A 382 -29.44 15.73 -6.27
N PHE A 383 -30.42 16.34 -6.92
CA PHE A 383 -31.41 15.63 -7.73
C PHE A 383 -31.66 16.36 -9.06
N LEU A 384 -32.13 15.62 -10.05
CA LEU A 384 -32.46 16.11 -11.38
C LEU A 384 -33.96 16.32 -11.48
N LYS A 385 -34.41 17.49 -11.95
CA LYS A 385 -35.80 17.77 -12.34
C LYS A 385 -35.94 17.61 -13.85
N GLN A 386 -36.88 16.76 -14.28
CA GLN A 386 -37.33 16.60 -15.67
C GLN A 386 -38.65 17.31 -15.93
#